data_AF-A0A2E1BZJ9-F1
#
_entry.id   AF-A0A2E1BZJ9-F1
#
_cell.length_a   1.000
_cell.length_b   1.000
_cell.length_c   1.000
_cell.angle_alpha   90.00
_cell.angle_beta   90.00
_cell.angle_gamma   90.00
#
_symmetry.space_group_name_H-M   'P 1'
#
loop_
_entity.id
_entity.type
_entity.pdbx_description
1 polymer ?
#
loop_
_entity_poly.entity_id
_entity_poly.type
_entity_poly.pdbx_seq_one_letter_code
_entity_poly.pdbx_strand_id
1 'polypeptide(L)'
;MKILLIGEYSNLHNSLKKGLLNLGHEVILLGSGDGFKKYDVDILIKSTIFENKYLKIIAKIIDKVFKFSLNELEIYFKSKKIIKKLADFDIVQLINERPFNTSANLEISLLKHVFKNNKKVFLLACGVDHKSISYAYDKKFKYSILTPYFENNSLKKEYRHILKYLDSDHSKLSNYIAQNIQGIISSDLDYHIPYVNSKKYLGLIPNPIDIDTLNEDGKSFNQKIVILHAINSKNKLKKGNKFFKKSLSIIE
;
A
#
# COMPACT_ATOMS: atom_id res chain seq x y z
N MET A 1 9.52 -17.60 15.15
CA MET A 1 9.73 -17.57 13.69
C MET A 1 10.48 -16.32 13.32
N LYS A 2 11.25 -16.36 12.24
CA LYS A 2 11.89 -15.22 11.60
C LYS A 2 11.00 -14.70 10.47
N ILE A 3 10.48 -13.48 10.62
CA ILE A 3 9.46 -12.89 9.75
C ILE A 3 10.02 -11.64 9.07
N LEU A 4 9.82 -11.54 7.75
CA LEU A 4 10.13 -10.34 6.97
C LEU A 4 8.85 -9.67 6.49
N LEU A 5 8.67 -8.41 6.84
CA LEU A 5 7.60 -7.56 6.33
C LEU A 5 8.20 -6.59 5.31
N ILE A 6 7.65 -6.54 4.09
CA ILE A 6 8.15 -5.68 3.01
C ILE A 6 7.08 -4.65 2.62
N GLY A 7 7.43 -3.38 2.78
CA GLY A 7 6.59 -2.21 2.57
C GLY A 7 5.87 -1.79 3.86
N GLU A 8 5.35 -0.56 3.88
CA GLU A 8 4.65 0.02 5.03
C GLU A 8 3.59 0.99 4.52
N TYR A 9 2.32 0.76 4.91
CA TYR A 9 1.18 1.63 4.64
C TYR A 9 0.40 1.93 5.92
N SER A 10 0.30 3.21 6.27
CA SER A 10 -0.58 3.72 7.33
C SER A 10 -0.43 3.00 8.69
N ASN A 11 0.80 2.66 9.07
CA ASN A 11 1.17 1.94 10.30
C ASN A 11 0.79 0.46 10.32
N LEU A 12 0.37 -0.13 9.19
CA LEU A 12 -0.16 -1.48 9.16
C LEU A 12 0.91 -2.52 9.53
N HIS A 13 2.04 -2.54 8.80
CA HIS A 13 3.10 -3.50 9.09
C HIS A 13 3.85 -3.15 10.38
N ASN A 14 3.91 -1.87 10.75
CA ASN A 14 4.47 -1.43 12.02
C ASN A 14 3.65 -1.98 13.22
N SER A 15 2.32 -1.79 13.24
CA SER A 15 1.43 -2.38 14.25
C SER A 15 1.50 -3.92 14.24
N LEU A 16 1.52 -4.54 13.05
CA LEU A 16 1.66 -5.99 12.91
C LEU A 16 2.97 -6.48 13.54
N LYS A 17 4.08 -5.80 13.23
CA LYS A 17 5.40 -6.10 13.77
C LYS A 17 5.37 -6.05 15.30
N LYS A 18 4.79 -5.01 15.90
CA LYS A 18 4.69 -4.90 17.37
C LYS A 18 3.98 -6.12 17.97
N GLY A 19 2.82 -6.49 17.43
CA GLY A 19 2.09 -7.67 17.88
C GLY A 19 2.88 -8.96 17.73
N LEU A 20 3.55 -9.16 16.59
CA LEU A 20 4.38 -10.36 16.35
C LEU A 20 5.61 -10.44 17.26
N LEU A 21 6.25 -9.32 17.58
CA LEU A 21 7.34 -9.26 18.56
C LEU A 21 6.85 -9.64 19.96
N ASN A 22 5.68 -9.13 20.38
CA ASN A 22 5.07 -9.48 21.67
C ASN A 22 4.73 -10.97 21.77
N LEU A 23 4.46 -11.64 20.64
CA LEU A 23 4.25 -13.08 20.54
C LEU A 23 5.55 -13.90 20.46
N GLY A 24 6.72 -13.27 20.66
CA GLY A 24 8.02 -13.94 20.70
C GLY A 24 8.58 -14.31 19.32
N HIS A 25 8.18 -13.61 18.25
CA HIS A 25 8.77 -13.76 16.93
C HIS A 25 9.89 -12.76 16.67
N GLU A 26 10.81 -13.10 15.78
CA GLU A 26 11.80 -12.16 15.26
C GLU A 26 11.24 -11.52 13.99
N VAL A 27 11.19 -10.19 13.94
CA VAL A 27 10.53 -9.49 12.83
C VAL A 27 11.40 -8.36 12.30
N ILE A 28 11.64 -8.37 11.00
CA ILE A 28 12.31 -7.28 10.27
C ILE A 28 11.30 -6.61 9.35
N LEU A 29 11.17 -5.29 9.46
CA LEU A 29 10.37 -4.44 8.61
C LEU A 29 11.27 -3.63 7.66
N LEU A 30 11.17 -3.97 6.37
CA LEU A 30 11.81 -3.26 5.27
C LEU A 30 10.79 -2.36 4.60
N GLY A 31 10.98 -1.04 4.56
CA GLY A 31 9.97 -0.16 3.97
C GLY A 31 10.44 1.27 3.74
N SER A 32 9.56 2.11 3.19
CA SER A 32 9.84 3.52 2.91
C SER A 32 9.39 4.49 4.02
N GLY A 33 8.73 3.98 5.06
CA GLY A 33 8.11 4.78 6.11
C GLY A 33 6.85 5.54 5.66
N ASP A 34 6.18 5.07 4.61
CA ASP A 34 4.95 5.67 4.04
C ASP A 34 5.08 7.17 3.70
N GLY A 35 6.24 7.54 3.14
CA GLY A 35 6.50 8.88 2.61
C GLY A 35 6.53 9.96 3.69
N PHE A 36 5.57 10.88 3.65
CA PHE A 36 5.55 12.04 4.57
C PHE A 36 5.21 11.66 6.02
N LYS A 37 4.60 10.48 6.22
CA LYS A 37 4.19 10.01 7.55
C LYS A 37 5.38 9.54 8.39
N LYS A 38 6.47 9.10 7.73
CA LYS A 38 7.74 8.73 8.36
C LYS A 38 7.56 7.69 9.47
N TYR A 39 6.78 6.63 9.21
CA TYR A 39 6.71 5.51 10.14
C TYR A 39 8.06 4.83 10.27
N ASP A 40 8.36 4.37 11.48
CA ASP A 40 9.61 3.68 11.77
C ASP A 40 9.64 2.30 11.10
N VAL A 41 10.81 1.98 10.55
CA VAL A 41 11.12 0.71 9.87
C VAL A 41 12.55 0.33 10.23
N ASP A 42 12.86 -0.97 10.29
CA ASP A 42 14.23 -1.43 10.62
C ASP A 42 15.20 -1.12 9.50
N ILE A 43 14.74 -1.26 8.26
CA ILE A 43 15.54 -1.01 7.08
C ILE A 43 14.78 -0.03 6.17
N LEU A 44 15.29 1.19 6.11
CA LEU A 44 14.68 2.27 5.34
C LEU A 44 15.11 2.24 3.87
N ILE A 45 14.14 2.13 2.97
CA ILE A 45 14.30 2.30 1.53
C ILE A 45 13.60 3.57 1.07
N LYS A 46 14.37 4.60 0.75
CA LYS A 46 13.87 5.83 0.11
C LYS A 46 14.87 6.41 -0.87
N SER A 47 14.36 7.17 -1.83
CA SER A 47 15.18 8.05 -2.66
C SER A 47 15.81 9.13 -1.77
N THR A 48 17.11 9.36 -1.94
CA THR A 48 17.86 10.40 -1.22
C THR A 48 18.62 11.29 -2.19
N ILE A 49 19.11 10.74 -3.30
CA ILE A 49 19.84 11.49 -4.32
C ILE A 49 18.90 12.51 -4.98
N PHE A 50 17.74 12.05 -5.44
CA PHE A 50 16.77 12.89 -6.15
C PHE A 50 15.83 13.69 -5.23
N GLU A 51 16.11 13.71 -3.92
CA GLU A 51 15.49 14.68 -3.00
C GLU A 51 16.30 16.00 -2.92
N ASN A 52 17.53 16.02 -3.43
CA ASN A 52 18.28 17.27 -3.64
C ASN A 52 17.50 18.21 -4.58
N LYS A 53 17.40 19.50 -4.22
CA LYS A 53 16.58 20.50 -4.94
C LYS A 53 16.84 20.54 -6.45
N TYR A 54 18.09 20.48 -6.89
CA TYR A 54 18.46 20.56 -8.31
C TYR A 54 18.18 19.25 -9.04
N LEU A 55 18.63 18.12 -8.46
CA LEU A 55 18.42 16.79 -9.04
C LEU A 55 16.93 16.42 -9.10
N LYS A 56 16.13 16.92 -8.15
CA LYS A 56 14.67 16.75 -8.13
C LYS A 56 13.99 17.41 -9.33
N ILE A 57 14.50 18.57 -9.78
CA ILE A 57 13.99 19.25 -10.98
C ILE A 57 14.32 18.40 -12.21
N ILE A 58 15.58 17.94 -12.32
CA ILE A 58 16.02 17.07 -13.41
C ILE A 58 15.20 15.77 -13.46
N ALA A 59 14.99 15.12 -12.32
CA ALA A 59 14.19 13.91 -12.20
C ALA A 59 12.74 14.14 -12.66
N LYS A 60 12.12 15.28 -12.31
CA LYS A 60 10.77 15.63 -12.77
C LYS A 60 10.70 15.86 -14.28
N ILE A 61 11.72 16.48 -14.86
CA ILE A 61 11.78 16.70 -16.32
C ILE A 61 11.88 15.35 -17.04
N ILE A 62 12.78 14.47 -16.58
CA ILE A 62 12.96 13.14 -17.13
C ILE A 62 11.68 12.30 -16.99
N ASP A 63 11.04 12.31 -15.82
CA ASP A 63 9.76 11.62 -15.61
C ASP A 63 8.66 12.16 -16.56
N LYS A 64 8.59 13.47 -16.76
CA LYS A 64 7.60 14.07 -17.65
C LYS A 64 7.82 13.70 -19.13
N VAL A 65 9.07 13.66 -19.58
CA VAL A 65 9.41 13.42 -21.01
C VAL A 65 9.42 11.94 -21.33
N PHE A 66 10.05 11.12 -20.49
CA PHE A 66 10.30 9.71 -20.75
C PHE A 66 9.38 8.76 -19.98
N LYS A 67 8.49 9.28 -19.10
CA LYS A 67 7.65 8.49 -18.18
C LYS A 67 8.48 7.51 -17.34
N PHE A 68 9.68 7.96 -16.97
CA PHE A 68 10.68 7.18 -16.27
C PHE A 68 11.12 7.89 -14.99
N SER A 69 10.87 7.27 -13.84
CA SER A 69 11.18 7.85 -12.53
C SER A 69 12.60 7.49 -12.08
N LEU A 70 13.48 8.50 -12.03
CA LEU A 70 14.82 8.34 -11.46
C LEU A 70 14.78 7.97 -9.97
N ASN A 71 13.77 8.46 -9.23
CA ASN A 71 13.56 8.12 -7.83
C ASN A 71 13.27 6.62 -7.68
N GLU A 72 12.42 6.05 -8.55
CA GLU A 72 12.12 4.61 -8.55
C GLU A 72 13.36 3.78 -8.94
N LEU A 73 14.18 4.28 -9.87
CA LEU A 73 15.43 3.63 -10.25
C LEU A 73 16.46 3.61 -9.10
N GLU A 74 16.61 4.72 -8.38
CA GLU A 74 17.47 4.79 -7.19
C GLU A 74 17.00 3.82 -6.12
N ILE A 75 15.69 3.81 -5.84
CA ILE A 75 15.06 2.87 -4.91
C ILE A 75 15.34 1.43 -5.34
N TYR A 76 15.21 1.12 -6.63
CA TYR A 76 15.51 -0.21 -7.17
C TYR A 76 16.95 -0.66 -6.87
N PHE A 77 17.96 0.18 -7.16
CA PHE A 77 19.36 -0.19 -6.90
C PHE A 77 19.66 -0.37 -5.42
N LYS A 78 19.13 0.51 -4.57
CA LYS A 78 19.24 0.37 -3.09
C LYS A 78 18.59 -0.92 -2.62
N SER A 79 17.35 -1.17 -3.03
CA SER A 79 16.59 -2.37 -2.69
C SER A 79 17.34 -3.61 -3.12
N LYS A 80 17.83 -3.66 -4.37
CA LYS A 80 18.59 -4.79 -4.92
C LYS A 80 19.87 -5.10 -4.12
N LYS A 81 20.53 -4.10 -3.54
CA LYS A 81 21.68 -4.32 -2.66
C LYS A 81 21.25 -4.86 -1.29
N ILE A 82 20.17 -4.33 -0.72
CA ILE A 82 19.66 -4.70 0.60
C ILE A 82 19.11 -6.13 0.60
N ILE A 83 18.24 -6.48 -0.35
CA ILE A 83 17.55 -7.77 -0.38
C ILE A 83 18.50 -8.96 -0.53
N LYS A 84 19.72 -8.77 -1.03
CA LYS A 84 20.79 -9.80 -1.04
C LYS A 84 21.11 -10.36 0.35
N LYS A 85 20.82 -9.60 1.40
CA LYS A 85 21.04 -10.00 2.79
C LYS A 85 19.76 -10.52 3.46
N LEU A 86 18.65 -10.59 2.74
CA LEU A 86 17.33 -10.93 3.27
C LEU A 86 16.85 -12.27 2.70
N ALA A 87 17.40 -13.35 3.25
CA ALA A 87 17.12 -14.73 2.86
C ALA A 87 16.72 -15.57 4.08
N ASP A 88 16.12 -16.73 3.78
CA ASP A 88 15.81 -17.79 4.75
C ASP A 88 14.92 -17.33 5.90
N PHE A 89 13.94 -16.47 5.60
CA PHE A 89 12.86 -16.16 6.53
C PHE A 89 11.82 -17.28 6.52
N ASP A 90 11.27 -17.57 7.69
CA ASP A 90 10.16 -18.53 7.84
C ASP A 90 8.91 -18.04 7.11
N ILE A 91 8.66 -16.73 7.17
CA ILE A 91 7.52 -16.06 6.53
C ILE A 91 7.98 -14.71 5.97
N VAL A 92 7.54 -14.41 4.75
CA VAL A 92 7.63 -13.06 4.17
C VAL A 92 6.22 -12.58 3.85
N GLN A 93 5.88 -11.34 4.22
CA GLN A 93 4.63 -10.70 3.81
C GLN A 93 4.93 -9.42 3.02
N LEU A 94 4.33 -9.32 1.83
CA LEU A 94 4.36 -8.13 0.99
C LEU A 94 3.15 -7.26 1.35
N ILE A 95 3.34 -5.96 1.61
CA ILE A 95 2.26 -5.03 1.98
C ILE A 95 1.18 -4.91 0.89
N ASN A 96 1.59 -5.05 -0.37
CA ASN A 96 0.76 -5.09 -1.57
C ASN A 96 1.59 -5.58 -2.78
N GLU A 97 1.05 -5.42 -4.00
CA GLU A 97 1.74 -5.80 -5.24
C GLU A 97 2.99 -4.97 -5.57
N ARG A 98 3.17 -3.79 -4.95
CA ARG A 98 4.30 -2.88 -5.16
C ARG A 98 5.02 -2.56 -3.84
N PRO A 99 5.56 -3.57 -3.14
CA PRO A 99 6.06 -3.39 -1.78
C PRO A 99 7.31 -2.50 -1.70
N PHE A 100 8.07 -2.35 -2.79
CA PHE A 100 9.23 -1.45 -2.88
C PHE A 100 8.91 -0.05 -3.41
N ASN A 101 7.67 0.20 -3.85
CA ASN A 101 7.21 1.44 -4.48
C ASN A 101 8.00 1.82 -5.76
N THR A 102 8.34 0.85 -6.61
CA THR A 102 9.00 1.02 -7.91
C THR A 102 8.08 0.69 -9.08
N SER A 103 8.49 0.94 -10.33
CA SER A 103 7.70 0.57 -11.51
C SER A 103 7.48 -0.94 -11.57
N ALA A 104 6.40 -1.40 -12.23
CA ALA A 104 6.02 -2.81 -12.20
C ALA A 104 7.12 -3.76 -12.70
N ASN A 105 7.88 -3.36 -13.71
CA ASN A 105 9.01 -4.14 -14.22
C ASN A 105 10.18 -4.22 -13.22
N LEU A 106 10.43 -3.14 -12.46
CA LEU A 106 11.45 -3.11 -11.41
C LEU A 106 11.01 -3.93 -10.19
N GLU A 107 9.73 -3.87 -9.82
CA GLU A 107 9.14 -4.72 -8.78
C GLU A 107 9.33 -6.21 -9.11
N ILE A 108 9.00 -6.65 -10.33
CA ILE A 108 9.23 -8.03 -10.77
C ILE A 108 10.72 -8.42 -10.58
N SER A 109 11.66 -7.55 -10.96
CA SER A 109 13.10 -7.82 -10.82
C SER A 109 13.53 -7.98 -9.36
N LEU A 110 13.01 -7.17 -8.44
CA LEU A 110 13.29 -7.29 -7.00
C LEU A 110 12.62 -8.53 -6.41
N LEU A 111 11.35 -8.77 -6.74
CA LEU A 111 10.56 -9.88 -6.26
C LEU A 111 11.11 -11.24 -6.73
N LYS A 112 11.70 -11.32 -7.92
CA LYS A 112 12.47 -12.51 -8.35
C LYS A 112 13.51 -12.93 -7.32
N HIS A 113 14.21 -11.97 -6.73
CA HIS A 113 15.19 -12.28 -5.69
C HIS A 113 14.51 -12.65 -4.37
N VAL A 114 13.43 -11.96 -3.98
CA VAL A 114 12.67 -12.29 -2.75
C VAL A 114 12.15 -13.73 -2.81
N PHE A 115 11.46 -14.10 -3.89
CA PHE A 115 10.88 -15.44 -4.07
C PHE A 115 11.94 -16.54 -4.21
N LYS A 116 13.10 -16.24 -4.81
CA LYS A 116 14.20 -17.21 -4.92
C LYS A 116 14.78 -17.60 -3.55
N ASN A 117 14.87 -16.65 -2.63
CA ASN A 117 15.57 -16.83 -1.35
C ASN A 117 14.63 -17.03 -0.15
N ASN A 118 13.30 -17.00 -0.36
CA ASN A 118 12.31 -17.18 0.70
C ASN A 118 11.14 -18.04 0.18
N LYS A 119 10.88 -19.17 0.84
CA LYS A 119 9.93 -20.18 0.34
C LYS A 119 8.46 -19.85 0.60
N LYS A 120 8.18 -19.18 1.72
CA LYS A 120 6.82 -18.85 2.18
C LYS A 120 6.58 -17.35 2.11
N VAL A 121 6.14 -16.89 0.94
CA VAL A 121 5.81 -15.48 0.70
C VAL A 121 4.31 -15.30 0.55
N PHE A 122 3.74 -14.34 1.26
CA PHE A 122 2.32 -14.02 1.26
C PHE A 122 2.10 -12.59 0.77
N LEU A 123 1.00 -12.38 0.05
CA LEU A 123 0.57 -11.06 -0.38
C LEU A 123 -0.51 -10.55 0.58
N LEU A 124 -0.34 -9.34 1.09
CA LEU A 124 -1.45 -8.59 1.66
C LEU A 124 -2.15 -7.82 0.53
N ALA A 125 -3.46 -8.00 0.36
CA ALA A 125 -4.30 -7.16 -0.48
C ALA A 125 -4.72 -5.94 0.34
N CYS A 126 -4.01 -4.84 0.13
CA CYS A 126 -4.18 -3.56 0.80
C CYS A 126 -3.80 -2.40 -0.13
N GLY A 127 -4.51 -1.27 -0.02
CA GLY A 127 -4.28 -0.09 -0.85
C GLY A 127 -4.96 -0.19 -2.21
N VAL A 128 -4.25 0.05 -3.30
CA VAL A 128 -4.76 -0.18 -4.66
C VAL A 128 -3.84 -1.18 -5.34
N ASP A 129 -4.45 -2.18 -5.99
CA ASP A 129 -3.78 -3.26 -6.70
C ASP A 129 -4.53 -3.61 -7.99
N HIS A 130 -3.95 -4.47 -8.83
CA HIS A 130 -4.56 -4.83 -10.11
C HIS A 130 -5.98 -5.40 -9.94
N LYS A 131 -6.17 -6.31 -8.98
CA LYS A 131 -7.44 -7.04 -8.86
C LYS A 131 -8.57 -6.18 -8.30
N SER A 132 -8.31 -5.43 -7.23
CA SER A 132 -9.28 -4.51 -6.62
C SER A 132 -9.70 -3.43 -7.61
N ILE A 133 -8.76 -2.86 -8.37
CA ILE A 133 -9.08 -1.83 -9.37
C ILE A 133 -9.79 -2.43 -10.58
N SER A 134 -9.43 -3.62 -11.06
CA SER A 134 -10.16 -4.29 -12.14
C SER A 134 -11.61 -4.58 -11.74
N TYR A 135 -11.83 -5.10 -10.53
CA TYR A 135 -13.16 -5.39 -10.00
C TYR A 135 -14.03 -4.11 -9.88
N ALA A 136 -13.44 -3.02 -9.38
CA ALA A 136 -14.10 -1.72 -9.32
C ALA A 136 -14.35 -1.13 -10.71
N TYR A 137 -13.42 -1.32 -11.65
CA TYR A 137 -13.53 -0.82 -13.01
C TYR A 137 -14.67 -1.49 -13.79
N ASP A 138 -14.85 -2.80 -13.57
CA ASP A 138 -15.95 -3.62 -14.09
C ASP A 138 -17.31 -3.29 -13.47
N LYS A 139 -17.40 -2.28 -12.57
CA LYS A 139 -18.62 -1.87 -11.86
C LYS A 139 -19.28 -3.00 -11.06
N LYS A 140 -18.48 -3.95 -10.56
CA LYS A 140 -18.98 -5.06 -9.73
C LYS A 140 -19.29 -4.65 -8.28
N PHE A 141 -18.91 -3.45 -7.88
CA PHE A 141 -19.40 -2.82 -6.66
C PHE A 141 -20.56 -1.86 -6.95
N LYS A 142 -21.50 -1.71 -6.02
CA LYS A 142 -22.54 -0.67 -6.07
C LYS A 142 -21.94 0.74 -6.11
N TYR A 143 -20.88 0.96 -5.33
CA TYR A 143 -20.04 2.16 -5.34
C TYR A 143 -18.59 1.76 -5.04
N SER A 144 -17.63 2.53 -5.53
CA SER A 144 -16.20 2.25 -5.35
C SER A 144 -15.38 3.53 -5.35
N ILE A 145 -14.07 3.39 -5.15
CA ILE A 145 -13.12 4.49 -5.32
C ILE A 145 -13.21 5.13 -6.72
N LEU A 146 -13.68 4.41 -7.74
CA LEU A 146 -13.82 4.89 -9.13
C LEU A 146 -15.18 5.54 -9.42
N THR A 147 -16.16 5.49 -8.51
CA THR A 147 -17.49 6.09 -8.74
C THR A 147 -17.42 7.56 -9.21
N PRO A 148 -16.63 8.46 -8.58
CA PRO A 148 -16.54 9.83 -9.06
C PRO A 148 -15.95 9.95 -10.47
N TYR A 149 -15.05 9.04 -10.85
CA TYR A 149 -14.50 8.99 -12.20
C TYR A 149 -15.56 8.57 -13.22
N PHE A 150 -16.41 7.60 -12.90
CA PHE A 150 -17.52 7.19 -13.78
C PHE A 150 -18.61 8.26 -13.92
N GLU A 151 -18.87 9.02 -12.85
CA GLU A 151 -19.79 10.17 -12.91
C GLU A 151 -19.21 11.33 -13.73
N ASN A 152 -17.88 11.45 -13.79
CA ASN A 152 -17.21 12.52 -14.51
C ASN A 152 -15.86 12.06 -15.12
N ASN A 153 -15.92 11.65 -16.40
CA ASN A 153 -14.76 11.16 -17.13
C ASN A 153 -13.63 12.21 -17.31
N SER A 154 -13.92 13.51 -17.14
CA SER A 154 -12.87 14.55 -17.16
C SER A 154 -11.83 14.37 -16.05
N LEU A 155 -12.14 13.59 -15.00
CA LEU A 155 -11.25 13.29 -13.87
C LEU A 155 -10.13 12.28 -14.19
N LYS A 156 -9.97 11.86 -15.44
CA LYS A 156 -8.98 10.84 -15.84
C LYS A 156 -7.57 11.15 -15.34
N LYS A 157 -7.16 12.42 -15.32
CA LYS A 157 -5.82 12.86 -14.90
C LYS A 157 -5.60 12.69 -13.39
N GLU A 158 -6.62 12.99 -12.59
CA GLU A 158 -6.65 12.86 -11.12
C GLU A 158 -6.65 11.39 -10.69
N TYR A 159 -7.21 10.52 -11.55
CA TYR A 159 -7.28 9.08 -11.34
C TYR A 159 -6.13 8.28 -11.96
N ARG A 160 -5.20 8.91 -12.69
CA ARG A 160 -4.06 8.24 -13.35
C ARG A 160 -3.30 7.25 -12.45
N HIS A 161 -3.13 7.60 -11.17
CA HIS A 161 -2.39 6.79 -10.20
C HIS A 161 -3.12 5.51 -9.76
N ILE A 162 -4.45 5.48 -9.95
CA ILE A 162 -5.30 4.32 -9.70
C ILE A 162 -5.49 3.55 -11.01
N LEU A 163 -5.83 4.24 -12.11
CA LEU A 163 -6.10 3.62 -13.40
C LEU A 163 -4.88 2.90 -13.99
N LYS A 164 -3.65 3.27 -13.62
CA LYS A 164 -2.45 2.54 -14.05
C LYS A 164 -2.49 1.06 -13.65
N TYR A 165 -3.19 0.68 -12.58
CA TYR A 165 -3.29 -0.72 -12.18
C TYR A 165 -4.09 -1.57 -13.17
N LEU A 166 -4.73 -0.97 -14.18
CA LEU A 166 -5.38 -1.65 -15.30
C LEU A 166 -4.45 -1.87 -16.49
N ASP A 167 -3.24 -1.29 -16.49
CA ASP A 167 -2.30 -1.46 -17.59
C ASP A 167 -1.67 -2.85 -17.62
N SER A 168 -1.07 -3.19 -18.76
CA SER A 168 -0.50 -4.51 -18.99
C SER A 168 0.71 -4.80 -18.10
N ASP A 169 1.45 -3.79 -17.65
CA ASP A 169 2.63 -3.98 -16.80
C ASP A 169 2.22 -4.31 -15.36
N HIS A 170 1.19 -3.65 -14.82
CA HIS A 170 0.63 -3.99 -13.51
C HIS A 170 -0.12 -5.32 -13.54
N SER A 171 -0.79 -5.67 -14.64
CA SER A 171 -1.37 -7.01 -14.81
C SER A 171 -0.29 -8.10 -14.84
N LYS A 172 0.82 -7.89 -15.56
CA LYS A 172 1.99 -8.80 -15.53
C LYS A 172 2.57 -8.95 -14.12
N LEU A 173 2.71 -7.85 -13.38
CA LEU A 173 3.19 -7.88 -11.99
C LEU A 173 2.25 -8.69 -11.10
N SER A 174 0.95 -8.43 -11.16
CA SER A 174 -0.08 -9.15 -10.40
C SER A 174 -0.03 -10.66 -10.68
N ASN A 175 0.03 -11.05 -11.96
CA ASN A 175 0.13 -12.45 -12.38
C ASN A 175 1.44 -13.09 -11.89
N TYR A 176 2.56 -12.38 -12.01
CA TYR A 176 3.85 -12.84 -11.53
C TYR A 176 3.82 -13.12 -10.02
N ILE A 177 3.25 -12.20 -9.23
CA ILE A 177 3.09 -12.39 -7.78
C ILE A 177 2.18 -13.58 -7.48
N ALA A 178 0.99 -13.64 -8.09
CA ALA A 178 0.01 -14.70 -7.85
C ALA A 178 0.58 -16.12 -8.10
N GLN A 179 1.47 -16.25 -9.08
CA GLN A 179 2.15 -17.52 -9.38
C GLN A 179 3.17 -17.92 -8.28
N ASN A 180 3.85 -16.95 -7.66
CA ASN A 180 4.99 -17.20 -6.77
C ASN A 180 4.67 -17.12 -5.26
N ILE A 181 3.53 -16.55 -4.86
CA ILE A 181 3.11 -16.50 -3.44
C ILE A 181 2.44 -17.81 -2.98
N GLN A 182 2.40 -18.03 -1.67
CA GLN A 182 1.69 -19.15 -1.03
C GLN A 182 0.26 -18.80 -0.63
N GLY A 183 -0.05 -17.51 -0.44
CA GLY A 183 -1.39 -17.09 -0.05
C GLY A 183 -1.60 -15.59 -0.15
N ILE A 184 -2.87 -15.21 -0.19
CA ILE A 184 -3.33 -13.83 -0.22
C ILE A 184 -4.22 -13.59 1.01
N ILE A 185 -3.92 -12.54 1.75
CA ILE A 185 -4.71 -12.10 2.90
C ILE A 185 -5.24 -10.71 2.57
N SER A 186 -6.51 -10.41 2.81
CA SER A 186 -7.02 -9.05 2.66
C SER A 186 -7.07 -8.34 4.01
N SER A 187 -6.97 -7.01 3.99
CA SER A 187 -7.01 -6.20 5.21
C SER A 187 -8.33 -5.43 5.43
N ASP A 188 -9.22 -5.43 4.43
CA ASP A 188 -10.53 -4.77 4.46
C ASP A 188 -11.49 -5.40 3.43
N LEU A 189 -12.78 -5.05 3.47
CA LEU A 189 -13.85 -5.52 2.59
C LEU A 189 -13.66 -5.15 1.12
N ASP A 190 -13.12 -3.95 0.86
CA ASP A 190 -12.78 -3.48 -0.50
C ASP A 190 -11.79 -4.43 -1.21
N TYR A 191 -11.04 -5.21 -0.44
CA TYR A 191 -10.07 -6.19 -0.92
C TYR A 191 -10.57 -7.63 -0.74
N HIS A 192 -11.31 -7.93 0.32
CA HIS A 192 -11.93 -9.23 0.52
C HIS A 192 -12.82 -9.61 -0.67
N ILE A 193 -13.74 -8.71 -1.06
CA ILE A 193 -14.75 -8.98 -2.08
C ILE A 193 -14.12 -9.34 -3.45
N PRO A 194 -13.13 -8.58 -3.97
CA PRO A 194 -12.44 -8.96 -5.20
C PRO A 194 -11.66 -10.28 -5.10
N TYR A 195 -11.14 -10.64 -3.92
CA TYR A 195 -10.25 -11.78 -3.75
C TYR A 195 -10.93 -13.08 -3.28
N VAL A 196 -12.17 -13.05 -2.79
CA VAL A 196 -12.86 -14.22 -2.17
C VAL A 196 -12.83 -15.49 -3.02
N ASN A 197 -12.94 -15.34 -4.35
CA ASN A 197 -12.95 -16.46 -5.31
C ASN A 197 -11.55 -16.80 -5.89
N SER A 198 -10.46 -16.28 -5.30
CA SER A 198 -9.11 -16.59 -5.76
C SER A 198 -8.60 -17.90 -5.16
N LYS A 199 -7.96 -18.75 -5.98
CA LYS A 199 -7.44 -20.05 -5.56
C LYS A 199 -6.53 -20.02 -4.32
N LYS A 200 -5.72 -18.96 -4.15
CA LYS A 200 -4.77 -18.80 -3.03
C LYS A 200 -5.25 -17.83 -1.94
N TYR A 201 -6.53 -17.46 -1.94
CA TYR A 201 -7.05 -16.54 -0.94
C TYR A 201 -7.24 -17.26 0.40
N LEU A 202 -6.68 -16.69 1.47
CA LEU A 202 -6.68 -17.28 2.81
C LEU A 202 -7.72 -16.65 3.75
N GLY A 203 -8.25 -15.48 3.39
CA GLY A 203 -9.27 -14.80 4.18
C GLY A 203 -8.96 -13.34 4.49
N LEU A 204 -9.86 -12.74 5.26
CA LEU A 204 -9.80 -11.37 5.73
C LEU A 204 -9.23 -11.35 7.15
N ILE A 205 -8.14 -10.62 7.34
CA ILE A 205 -7.58 -10.30 8.65
C ILE A 205 -7.65 -8.77 8.79
N PRO A 206 -8.48 -8.24 9.70
CA PRO A 206 -8.57 -6.79 9.91
C PRO A 206 -7.20 -6.16 10.22
N ASN A 207 -7.04 -4.88 9.88
CA ASN A 207 -5.81 -4.15 10.19
C ASN A 207 -5.48 -4.22 11.70
N PRO A 208 -4.23 -4.51 12.07
CA PRO A 208 -3.82 -4.57 13.46
C PRO A 208 -3.88 -3.18 14.11
N ILE A 209 -4.38 -3.14 15.34
CA ILE A 209 -4.50 -1.92 16.15
C ILE A 209 -3.63 -2.10 17.39
N ASP A 210 -2.79 -1.11 17.67
CA ASP A 210 -1.98 -1.06 18.88
C ASP A 210 -2.81 -0.47 20.03
N ILE A 211 -3.42 -1.35 20.82
CA ILE A 211 -4.27 -0.95 21.94
C ILE A 211 -3.49 -0.38 23.12
N ASP A 212 -2.18 -0.64 23.23
CA ASP A 212 -1.36 -0.09 24.32
C ASP A 212 -1.20 1.43 24.21
N THR A 213 -1.47 2.00 23.02
CA THR A 213 -1.46 3.45 22.78
C THR A 213 -2.78 4.13 23.13
N LEU A 214 -3.82 3.34 23.40
CA LEU A 214 -5.12 3.85 23.79
C LEU A 214 -5.10 4.10 25.29
N ASN A 215 -4.95 5.36 25.69
CA ASN A 215 -5.21 5.73 27.08
C ASN A 215 -6.72 5.55 27.34
N GLU A 216 -7.06 4.57 28.17
CA GLU A 216 -8.39 4.45 28.79
C GLU A 216 -8.56 5.53 29.87
N ASP A 217 -8.35 6.80 29.51
CA ASP A 217 -8.78 7.89 30.37
C ASP A 217 -10.30 7.84 30.35
N GLY A 218 -10.91 7.52 31.50
CA GLY A 218 -12.35 7.39 31.71
C GLY A 218 -13.13 8.66 31.37
N LYS A 219 -13.22 8.97 30.08
CA LYS A 219 -13.84 10.17 29.55
C LYS A 219 -15.32 10.13 29.88
N SER A 220 -15.76 11.12 30.65
CA SER A 220 -17.17 11.37 30.89
C SER A 220 -17.85 11.69 29.56
N PHE A 221 -18.90 10.93 29.24
CA PHE A 221 -19.72 11.11 28.03
C PHE A 221 -20.59 12.39 28.07
N ASN A 222 -20.50 13.21 29.12
CA ASN A 222 -21.26 14.45 29.28
C ASN A 222 -20.65 15.67 28.55
N GLN A 223 -19.63 15.48 27.72
CA GLN A 223 -18.99 16.56 26.95
C GLN A 223 -19.53 16.64 25.52
N LYS A 224 -19.56 17.86 24.96
CA LYS A 224 -19.90 18.08 23.54
C LYS A 224 -18.92 17.30 22.66
N ILE A 225 -19.46 16.38 21.84
CA ILE A 225 -18.67 15.62 20.87
C ILE A 225 -18.26 16.55 19.72
N VAL A 226 -16.95 16.66 19.48
CA VAL A 226 -16.40 17.40 18.34
C VAL A 226 -15.91 16.39 17.30
N ILE A 227 -16.55 16.37 16.13
CA ILE A 227 -16.18 15.47 15.02
C ILE A 227 -15.31 16.26 14.03
N LEU A 228 -14.07 15.83 13.82
CA LEU A 228 -13.18 16.40 12.82
C LEU A 228 -13.16 15.53 11.55
N HIS A 229 -13.71 16.04 10.45
CA HIS A 229 -13.59 15.42 9.14
C HIS A 229 -12.36 15.95 8.37
N ALA A 230 -11.21 15.31 8.55
CA ALA A 230 -9.97 15.74 7.92
C ALA A 230 -9.95 15.47 6.40
N ILE A 231 -9.95 16.53 5.59
CA ILE A 231 -9.93 16.41 4.12
C ILE A 231 -8.52 16.62 3.57
N ASN A 232 -7.92 15.56 3.04
CA ASN A 232 -6.67 15.68 2.27
C ASN A 232 -6.94 16.30 0.89
N SER A 233 -6.33 17.46 0.61
CA SER A 233 -6.54 18.20 -0.65
C SER A 233 -6.28 17.37 -1.90
N LYS A 234 -5.26 16.51 -1.90
CA LYS A 234 -4.89 15.64 -3.03
C LYS A 234 -5.89 14.50 -3.27
N ASN A 235 -6.63 14.11 -2.24
CA ASN A 235 -7.62 13.02 -2.29
C ASN A 235 -9.05 13.50 -2.06
N LYS A 236 -9.31 14.81 -2.18
CA LYS A 236 -10.62 15.44 -1.89
C LYS A 236 -11.76 14.84 -2.73
N LEU A 237 -11.50 14.46 -3.97
CA LEU A 237 -12.49 13.85 -4.86
C LEU A 237 -12.81 12.39 -4.51
N LYS A 238 -11.93 11.74 -3.75
CA LYS A 238 -12.04 10.33 -3.35
C LYS A 238 -12.61 10.27 -1.91
N LYS A 239 -12.84 9.05 -1.41
CA LYS A 239 -13.17 8.79 0.00
C LYS A 239 -14.45 9.47 0.53
N GLY A 240 -15.48 9.59 -0.32
CA GLY A 240 -16.82 9.99 0.14
C GLY A 240 -16.97 11.42 0.68
N ASN A 241 -15.97 12.30 0.51
CA ASN A 241 -16.00 13.68 1.03
C ASN A 241 -17.24 14.49 0.61
N LYS A 242 -17.78 14.23 -0.59
CA LYS A 242 -19.01 14.86 -1.10
C LYS A 242 -20.20 14.56 -0.19
N PHE A 243 -20.30 13.34 0.32
CA PHE A 243 -21.39 12.94 1.22
C PHE A 243 -21.23 13.57 2.59
N PHE A 244 -20.03 13.48 3.19
CA PHE A 244 -19.74 14.14 4.48
C PHE A 244 -20.04 15.65 4.46
N LYS A 245 -19.62 16.35 3.40
CA LYS A 245 -19.91 17.79 3.26
C LYS A 245 -21.40 18.12 3.19
N LYS A 246 -22.17 17.31 2.45
CA LYS A 246 -23.62 17.47 2.36
C LYS A 246 -24.30 17.20 3.70
N SER A 247 -23.81 16.21 4.45
CA SER A 247 -24.32 15.92 5.78
C SER A 247 -23.98 17.04 6.77
N LEU A 248 -22.75 17.56 6.75
CA LEU A 248 -22.33 18.68 7.62
C LEU A 248 -23.19 19.92 7.39
N SER A 249 -23.50 20.28 6.13
CA SER A 249 -24.34 21.45 5.84
C SER A 249 -25.80 21.34 6.29
N ILE A 250 -26.25 20.17 6.76
CA ILE A 250 -27.59 19.99 7.33
C ILE A 250 -27.57 20.22 8.85
N ILE A 251 -26.43 20.01 9.49
CA ILE A 251 -26.27 20.04 10.96
C ILE A 251 -25.47 21.24 11.48
N GLU A 252 -24.80 21.98 10.58
CA GLU A 252 -24.23 23.32 10.81
C GLU A 252 -25.26 24.41 10.48
#